data_AF-A0A957WV26-F1
#
_entry.id   AF-A0A957WV26-F1
#
_cell.length_a   1.000
_cell.length_b   1.000
_cell.length_c   1.000
_cell.angle_alpha   90.00
_cell.angle_beta   90.00
_cell.angle_gamma   90.00
#
_symmetry.space_group_name_H-M   'P 1'
#
loop_
_entity.id
_entity.type
_entity.pdbx_description
1 polymer ?
#
loop_
_entity_poly.entity_id
_entity_poly.type
_entity_poly.pdbx_seq_one_letter_code
_entity_poly.pdbx_strand_id
1 'polypeptide(L)'
;MNINIPTHLSAEAQDLVSSLLDTRERELEVLAGLTEAQMLGLRDKTIEPPIWEMGHVGWFQEHWILRRLDQADPIWPRAYRLYDSFNIPNAERWE
;
A
#
# COMPACT_ATOMS: atom_id res chain seq x y z
N MET A 1 -3.15 -15.03 -1.14
CA MET A 1 -2.51 -14.87 0.19
C MET A 1 -3.44 -15.48 1.22
N ASN A 2 -3.07 -16.58 1.90
CA ASN A 2 -4.03 -17.33 2.74
C ASN A 2 -4.11 -16.77 4.17
N ILE A 3 -4.89 -15.71 4.35
CA ILE A 3 -5.25 -15.20 5.68
C ILE A 3 -6.56 -15.87 6.11
N ASN A 4 -6.58 -16.48 7.30
CA ASN A 4 -7.78 -17.10 7.84
C ASN A 4 -8.70 -16.01 8.42
N ILE A 5 -9.87 -15.79 7.81
CA ILE A 5 -10.83 -14.78 8.28
C ILE A 5 -11.46 -15.26 9.59
N PRO A 6 -11.38 -14.50 10.70
CA PRO A 6 -11.94 -14.94 11.96
C PRO A 6 -13.46 -15.09 11.87
N THR A 7 -13.97 -16.26 12.26
CA THR A 7 -15.42 -16.60 12.14
C THR A 7 -16.31 -15.86 13.14
N HIS A 8 -15.73 -15.14 14.10
CA HIS A 8 -16.47 -14.35 15.08
C HIS A 8 -16.81 -12.93 14.59
N LEU A 9 -16.33 -12.54 13.41
CA LEU A 9 -16.67 -11.26 12.78
C LEU A 9 -18.13 -11.27 12.27
N SER A 10 -18.77 -10.09 12.20
CA SER A 10 -20.07 -9.95 11.53
C SER A 10 -19.94 -10.29 10.03
N ALA A 11 -21.06 -10.53 9.35
CA ALA A 11 -21.06 -10.79 7.92
C ALA A 11 -20.41 -9.64 7.13
N GLU A 12 -20.74 -8.40 7.48
CA GLU A 12 -20.20 -7.19 6.85
C GLU A 12 -18.68 -7.06 7.06
N ALA A 13 -18.19 -7.44 8.25
CA ALA A 13 -16.77 -7.44 8.54
C ALA A 13 -16.02 -8.54 7.77
N GLN A 14 -16.63 -9.72 7.58
CA GLN A 14 -16.07 -10.79 6.75
C GLN A 14 -16.01 -10.39 5.26
N ASP A 15 -17.05 -9.72 4.77
CA ASP A 15 -17.10 -9.17 3.42
C ASP A 15 -15.99 -8.13 3.20
N LEU A 16 -15.83 -7.21 4.16
CA LEU A 16 -14.75 -6.20 4.10
C LEU A 16 -13.36 -6.85 4.06
N VAL A 17 -13.11 -7.86 4.91
CA VAL A 17 -11.83 -8.58 4.88
C VAL A 17 -11.61 -9.25 3.53
N SER A 18 -12.65 -9.89 2.97
CA SER A 18 -12.57 -10.52 1.66
C SER A 18 -12.27 -9.51 0.55
N SER A 19 -12.92 -8.34 0.56
CA SER A 19 -12.65 -7.26 -0.41
C SER A 19 -11.24 -6.69 -0.29
N LEU A 20 -10.71 -6.56 0.93
CA LEU A 20 -9.33 -6.09 1.14
C LEU A 20 -8.30 -7.10 0.62
N LEU A 21 -8.55 -8.40 0.82
CA LEU A 21 -7.70 -9.47 0.30
C LEU A 21 -7.73 -9.51 -1.23
N ASP A 22 -8.92 -9.48 -1.84
CA ASP A 22 -9.09 -9.43 -3.30
C ASP A 22 -8.40 -8.20 -3.91
N THR A 23 -8.55 -7.03 -3.30
CA THR A 23 -7.89 -5.79 -3.74
C THR A 23 -6.36 -5.93 -3.69
N ARG A 24 -5.80 -6.53 -2.63
CA ARG A 24 -4.36 -6.77 -2.52
C ARG A 24 -3.88 -7.79 -3.54
N GLU A 25 -4.65 -8.84 -3.81
CA GLU A 25 -4.30 -9.80 -4.86
C GLU A 25 -4.28 -9.11 -6.23
N ARG A 26 -5.28 -8.27 -6.52
CA ARG A 26 -5.33 -7.50 -7.76
C ARG A 26 -4.18 -6.51 -7.91
N GLU A 27 -3.81 -5.80 -6.84
CA GLU A 27 -2.64 -4.91 -6.81
C GLU A 27 -1.37 -5.68 -7.19
N LEU A 28 -1.14 -6.83 -6.57
CA LEU A 28 0.04 -7.66 -6.84
C LEU A 28 0.03 -8.25 -8.26
N GLU A 29 -1.13 -8.66 -8.78
CA GLU A 29 -1.28 -9.13 -10.15
C GLU A 29 -0.87 -8.08 -11.19
N VAL A 30 -1.24 -6.82 -10.98
CA VAL A 30 -0.87 -5.71 -11.88
C VAL A 30 0.65 -5.52 -11.94
N LEU A 31 1.34 -5.75 -10.82
CA LEU A 31 2.79 -5.57 -10.70
C LEU A 31 3.59 -6.81 -11.11
N ALA A 32 3.00 -8.01 -11.05
CA ALA A 32 3.70 -9.29 -11.24
C ALA A 32 4.42 -9.44 -12.59
N GLY A 33 3.96 -8.74 -13.63
CA GLY A 33 4.56 -8.79 -14.98
C GLY A 33 5.67 -7.76 -15.21
N LEU A 34 5.98 -6.90 -14.24
CA LEU A 34 6.93 -5.81 -14.42
C LEU A 34 8.36 -6.26 -14.08
N THR A 35 9.30 -5.93 -14.96
CA THR A 35 10.73 -6.01 -14.66
C THR A 35 11.14 -4.95 -13.64
N GLU A 36 12.29 -5.09 -12.99
CA GLU A 36 12.83 -4.08 -12.06
C GLU A 36 12.92 -2.68 -12.70
N ALA A 37 13.34 -2.60 -13.97
CA ALA A 37 13.38 -1.34 -14.69
C ALA A 37 11.99 -0.74 -14.93
N GLN A 38 10.97 -1.57 -15.18
CA GLN A 38 9.58 -1.11 -15.31
C GLN A 38 8.94 -0.76 -13.97
N MET A 39 9.40 -1.37 -12.87
CA MET A 39 8.98 -1.01 -11.51
C MET A 39 9.44 0.39 -11.11
N LEU A 40 10.57 0.86 -11.64
CA LEU A 40 10.94 2.28 -11.58
C LEU A 40 10.14 3.09 -12.60
N GLY A 41 9.99 2.58 -13.82
CA GLY A 41 9.25 3.26 -14.89
C GLY A 41 10.03 4.42 -15.52
N LEU A 42 9.36 5.17 -16.40
CA LEU A 42 9.91 6.40 -16.97
C LEU A 42 9.51 7.59 -16.09
N ARG A 43 10.52 8.33 -15.59
CA ARG A 43 10.29 9.51 -14.76
C ARG A 43 9.44 10.54 -15.48
N ASP A 44 8.33 10.89 -14.85
CA ASP A 44 7.35 11.85 -15.35
C ASP A 44 6.74 12.63 -14.17
N LYS A 45 6.22 13.83 -14.43
CA LYS A 45 5.71 14.75 -13.39
C LYS A 45 4.27 14.47 -12.96
N THR A 46 3.58 13.57 -13.64
CA THR A 46 2.14 13.32 -13.51
C THR A 46 1.81 11.92 -13.00
N ILE A 47 2.79 11.02 -12.99
CA ILE A 47 2.68 9.66 -12.47
C ILE A 47 3.72 9.41 -11.38
N GLU A 48 3.59 8.30 -10.68
CA GLU A 48 4.55 7.81 -9.70
C GLU A 48 5.23 6.51 -10.19
N PRO A 49 6.43 6.17 -9.70
CA PRO A 49 7.04 4.86 -9.95
C PRO A 49 6.12 3.74 -9.45
N PRO A 50 5.89 2.65 -10.21
CA PRO A 50 5.10 1.51 -9.72
C PRO A 50 5.59 0.93 -8.38
N ILE A 51 6.90 0.91 -8.14
CA ILE A 51 7.47 0.48 -6.86
C ILE A 51 7.09 1.40 -5.70
N TRP A 52 7.00 2.70 -5.96
CA TRP A 52 6.61 3.68 -4.97
C TRP A 52 5.13 3.55 -4.64
N GLU A 53 4.27 3.37 -5.64
CA GLU A 53 2.82 3.18 -5.46
C GLU A 53 2.51 1.96 -4.59
N MET A 54 3.17 0.82 -4.85
CA MET A 54 3.02 -0.38 -4.02
C MET A 54 3.38 -0.13 -2.55
N GLY A 55 4.48 0.59 -2.31
CA GLY A 55 4.87 0.99 -0.95
C GLY A 55 3.88 1.98 -0.32
N HIS A 56 3.35 2.91 -1.12
CA HIS A 56 2.37 3.89 -0.69
C HIS A 56 1.06 3.24 -0.24
N VAL A 57 0.52 2.27 -0.98
CA VAL A 57 -0.68 1.53 -0.58
C VAL A 57 -0.50 0.88 0.79
N GLY A 58 0.63 0.20 1.00
CA GLY A 58 0.96 -0.40 2.29
C GLY A 58 1.05 0.61 3.42
N TRP A 59 1.78 1.71 3.21
CA TRP A 59 1.93 2.78 4.18
C TRP A 59 0.61 3.51 4.47
N PHE A 60 -0.25 3.72 3.47
CA PHE A 60 -1.54 4.40 3.65
C PHE A 60 -2.46 3.58 4.53
N GLN A 61 -2.52 2.25 4.32
CA GLN A 61 -3.25 1.33 5.18
C GLN A 61 -2.72 1.36 6.63
N GLU A 62 -1.39 1.31 6.81
CA GLU A 62 -0.74 1.46 8.12
C GLU A 62 -1.10 2.80 8.78
N HIS A 63 -1.03 3.92 8.02
CA HIS A 63 -1.26 5.26 8.55
C HIS A 63 -2.67 5.42 9.10
N TRP A 64 -3.69 5.00 8.34
CA TRP A 64 -5.07 5.25 8.73
C TRP A 64 -5.65 4.20 9.66
N ILE A 65 -5.30 2.93 9.47
CA ILE A 65 -5.85 1.85 10.30
C ILE A 65 -4.95 1.69 11.53
N LEU A 66 -3.75 1.17 11.35
CA LEU A 66 -2.91 0.78 12.49
C LEU A 66 -2.54 1.97 13.37
N ARG A 67 -2.12 3.09 12.77
CA ARG A 67 -1.62 4.24 13.55
C ARG A 67 -2.75 5.14 14.04
N ARG A 68 -3.72 5.49 13.18
CA ARG A 68 -4.79 6.44 13.54
C ARG A 68 -5.97 5.79 14.26
N LEU A 69 -6.39 4.60 13.83
CA LEU A 69 -7.50 3.89 14.48
C LEU A 69 -6.99 3.10 15.68
N ASP A 70 -5.97 2.26 15.49
CA ASP A 70 -5.52 1.31 16.51
C ASP A 70 -4.42 1.85 17.44
N GLN A 71 -3.92 3.06 17.18
CA GLN A 71 -2.85 3.71 17.96
C GLN A 71 -1.56 2.88 18.06
N ALA A 72 -1.29 2.04 17.07
CA ALA A 72 -0.07 1.26 16.97
C ALA A 72 1.14 2.11 16.56
N ASP A 73 2.32 1.69 17.00
CA ASP A 73 3.59 2.25 16.54
C ASP A 73 3.81 1.98 15.05
N PRO A 74 4.54 2.86 14.33
CA PRO A 74 4.86 2.62 12.94
C PRO A 74 5.74 1.37 12.78
N ILE A 75 5.40 0.51 11.81
CA ILE A 75 6.15 -0.70 11.46
C ILE A 75 7.57 -0.32 11.06
N TRP A 76 7.70 0.74 10.26
CA TRP A 76 8.98 1.34 9.93
C TRP A 76 8.93 2.85 10.15
N PRO A 77 9.58 3.38 11.21
CA PRO A 77 9.51 4.79 11.57
C PRO A 77 9.97 5.79 10.49
N ARG A 78 10.61 5.33 9.41
CA ARG A 78 11.08 6.17 8.30
C ARG A 78 10.19 6.10 7.05
N ALA A 79 9.18 5.24 7.04
CA ALA A 79 8.30 5.04 5.88
C ALA A 79 7.60 6.34 5.44
N TYR A 80 7.27 7.24 6.37
CA TYR A 80 6.66 8.53 6.05
C TYR A 80 7.53 9.43 5.15
N ARG A 81 8.86 9.27 5.17
CA ARG A 81 9.75 10.06 4.30
C ARG A 81 9.69 9.62 2.85
N LEU A 82 9.23 8.39 2.62
CA LEU A 82 9.12 7.82 1.28
C LEU A 82 7.68 7.97 0.80
N TYR A 83 6.71 7.55 1.60
CA TYR A 83 5.36 7.26 1.12
C TYR A 83 4.30 8.29 1.48
N ASP A 84 4.64 9.37 2.20
CA ASP A 84 3.66 10.40 2.58
C ASP A 84 3.37 11.34 1.40
N SER A 85 2.39 10.98 0.56
CA SER A 85 2.01 11.78 -0.61
C SER A 85 1.48 13.18 -0.27
N PHE A 86 1.07 13.42 0.98
CA PHE A 86 0.61 14.74 1.42
C PHE A 86 1.78 15.73 1.57
N ASN A 87 2.98 15.22 1.89
CA ASN A 87 4.12 16.07 2.28
C ASN A 87 5.36 15.86 1.41
N ILE A 88 5.49 14.73 0.71
CA ILE A 88 6.65 14.44 -0.15
C ILE A 88 6.33 14.81 -1.60
N PRO A 89 7.08 15.75 -2.22
CA PRO A 89 6.89 16.12 -3.63
C PRO A 89 7.09 14.93 -4.57
N ASN A 90 6.33 14.86 -5.66
CA ASN A 90 6.47 13.81 -6.69
C ASN A 90 7.93 13.60 -7.12
N ALA A 91 8.68 14.69 -7.36
CA ALA A 91 10.07 14.60 -7.81
C ALA A 91 10.98 13.78 -6.87
N GLU A 92 10.73 13.81 -5.56
CA GLU A 92 11.53 13.09 -4.55
C GLU A 92 11.19 11.61 -4.45
N ARG A 93 10.06 11.18 -5.04
CA ARG A 93 9.58 9.79 -4.99
C ARG A 93 10.28 8.86 -6.00
N TRP A 94 11.09 9.45 -6.88
CA TRP A 94 11.83 8.76 -7.95
C TRP A 94 13.30 8.47 -7.59
N GLU A 95 13.75 8.84 -6.39
CA GLU A 95 15.13 8.68 -5.89
C GLU A 95 15.25 7.51 -4.92
#